data_AF-A0A378NEI9-F1
#
_entry.id   AF-A0A378NEI9-F1
#
_cell.length_a   1.000
_cell.length_b   1.000
_cell.length_c   1.000
_cell.angle_alpha   90.00
_cell.angle_beta   90.00
_cell.angle_gamma   90.00
#
_symmetry.space_group_name_H-M   'P 1'
#
loop_
_entity.id
_entity.type
_entity.pdbx_description
1 polymer ?
#
loop_
_entity_poly.entity_id
_entity_poly.type
_entity_poly.pdbx_seq_one_letter_code
_entity_poly.pdbx_strand_id
1 'polypeptide(L)'
;MKSLSRVLNIAHKLGMLDAVPHIPKKKEPPIRVRWITKEQAKQLIDKLSSDWMKSICKFALMTGARRTEILTMTWDKIDSCKKGSNRD
;
A
#
# COMPACT_ATOMS: atom_id res chain seq x y z
N MET A 1 -18.32 5.09 -1.33
CA MET A 1 -19.47 5.19 -0.37
C MET A 1 -19.09 5.05 1.11
N LYS A 2 -17.80 4.90 1.49
CA LYS A 2 -17.41 4.79 2.91
C LYS A 2 -17.40 6.14 3.64
N SER A 3 -17.03 7.22 2.95
CA SER A 3 -16.92 8.57 3.54
C SER A 3 -18.29 9.13 3.96
N LEU A 4 -19.32 9.00 3.12
CA LEU A 4 -20.68 9.46 3.44
C LEU A 4 -21.25 8.73 4.66
N SER A 5 -21.14 7.39 4.68
CA SER A 5 -21.54 6.60 5.84
C SER A 5 -20.76 7.01 7.09
N ARG A 6 -19.46 7.32 6.98
CA ARG A 6 -18.64 7.76 8.11
C ARG A 6 -19.13 9.08 8.68
N VAL A 7 -19.42 10.08 7.84
CA VAL A 7 -19.92 11.40 8.25
C VAL A 7 -21.27 11.28 8.94
N LEU A 8 -22.22 10.52 8.38
CA LEU A 8 -23.54 10.33 9.00
C LEU A 8 -23.46 9.60 10.35
N ASN A 9 -22.56 8.63 10.47
CA ASN A 9 -22.30 7.97 11.75
C ASN A 9 -21.67 8.94 12.79
N ILE A 10 -20.87 9.91 12.34
CA ILE A 10 -20.33 10.96 13.24
C ILE A 10 -21.45 11.90 13.68
N ALA A 11 -22.28 12.37 12.75
CA ALA A 11 -23.41 13.27 13.06
C ALA A 11 -24.39 12.63 14.04
N HIS A 12 -24.70 11.34 13.87
CA HIS A 12 -25.51 10.58 14.83
C HIS A 12 -24.85 10.49 16.21
N LYS A 13 -23.53 10.20 16.29
CA LYS A 13 -22.79 10.18 17.57
C LYS A 13 -22.77 11.53 18.28
N LEU A 14 -22.81 12.62 17.53
CA LEU A 14 -22.87 13.99 18.07
C LEU A 14 -24.30 14.42 18.43
N GLY A 15 -25.30 13.55 18.26
CA GLY A 15 -26.70 13.86 18.56
C GLY A 15 -27.36 14.81 17.56
N MET A 16 -26.76 15.04 16.39
CA MET A 16 -27.32 15.88 15.32
C MET A 16 -28.39 15.15 14.49
N LEU A 17 -28.48 13.83 14.61
CA LEU A 17 -29.43 12.96 13.92
C LEU A 17 -29.96 11.92 14.90
N ASP A 18 -31.26 11.63 14.83
CA ASP A 18 -31.89 10.57 15.65
C ASP A 18 -31.54 9.17 15.15
N ALA A 19 -31.29 9.02 13.85
CA ALA A 19 -30.90 7.76 13.22
C ALA A 19 -30.05 7.98 11.96
N VAL A 20 -29.22 7.00 11.62
CA VAL A 20 -28.43 7.01 10.38
C VAL A 20 -29.29 6.48 9.23
N PRO A 21 -29.52 7.26 8.14
CA PRO A 21 -30.33 6.81 7.02
C PRO A 21 -29.63 5.69 6.24
N HIS A 22 -30.42 4.74 5.73
CA HIS A 22 -29.90 3.65 4.91
C HIS A 22 -29.44 4.19 3.55
N ILE A 23 -28.16 3.99 3.23
CA ILE A 23 -27.59 4.36 1.93
C ILE A 23 -27.27 3.08 1.16
N PRO A 24 -27.96 2.82 0.03
CA PRO A 24 -27.71 1.63 -0.77
C PRO A 24 -26.28 1.69 -1.32
N LYS A 25 -25.51 0.64 -1.08
CA LYS A 25 -24.14 0.53 -1.62
C LYS A 25 -24.22 0.15 -3.09
N LYS A 26 -23.66 0.99 -3.96
CA LYS A 26 -23.41 0.59 -5.35
C LYS A 26 -22.37 -0.53 -5.37
N LYS A 27 -22.60 -1.54 -6.21
CA LYS A 27 -21.62 -2.61 -6.45
C LYS A 27 -20.32 -1.98 -6.96
N GLU A 28 -19.21 -2.33 -6.34
CA GLU A 28 -17.91 -1.88 -6.77
C GLU A 28 -17.62 -2.46 -8.17
N PRO A 29 -17.15 -1.66 -9.14
CA PRO A 29 -16.81 -2.20 -10.45
C PRO A 29 -15.74 -3.28 -10.33
N PRO A 30 -15.76 -4.31 -11.20
CA PRO A 30 -14.74 -5.34 -11.17
C PRO A 30 -13.36 -4.72 -11.39
N ILE A 31 -12.45 -4.96 -10.45
CA ILE A 31 -11.08 -4.48 -10.55
C ILE A 31 -10.37 -5.34 -11.61
N ARG A 32 -9.81 -4.70 -12.65
CA ARG A 32 -8.94 -5.38 -13.60
C ARG A 32 -7.53 -5.44 -13.04
N VAL A 33 -7.19 -6.57 -12.43
CA VAL A 33 -5.82 -6.86 -12.02
C VAL A 33 -5.03 -7.29 -13.25
N ARG A 34 -4.02 -6.51 -13.63
CA ARG A 34 -3.07 -6.86 -14.70
C ARG A 34 -1.69 -7.02 -14.08
N TRP A 35 -1.16 -8.23 -14.17
CA TRP A 35 0.21 -8.52 -13.80
C TRP A 35 1.16 -8.00 -14.88
N ILE A 36 2.30 -7.47 -14.47
CA ILE A 36 3.38 -7.07 -15.39
C ILE A 36 4.33 -8.24 -15.62
N THR A 37 4.95 -8.30 -16.80
CA THR A 37 6.02 -9.28 -17.07
C THR A 37 7.34 -8.85 -16.42
N LYS A 38 8.32 -9.75 -16.37
CA LYS A 38 9.66 -9.45 -15.84
C LYS A 38 10.36 -8.35 -16.65
N GLU A 39 10.16 -8.36 -17.96
CA GLU A 39 10.72 -7.37 -18.89
C GLU A 39 10.09 -5.99 -18.64
N GLN A 40 8.77 -5.94 -18.43
CA GLN A 40 8.06 -4.72 -18.07
C GLN A 40 8.51 -4.19 -16.71
N ALA A 41 8.75 -5.06 -15.73
CA ALA A 41 9.27 -4.68 -14.43
C ALA A 41 10.68 -4.08 -14.52
N LYS A 42 11.55 -4.66 -15.36
CA LYS A 42 12.89 -4.12 -15.63
C LYS A 42 12.81 -2.76 -16.31
N GLN A 43 12.02 -2.64 -17.38
CA GLN A 43 11.80 -1.37 -18.07
C GLN A 43 11.23 -0.29 -17.16
N LEU A 44 10.36 -0.65 -16.21
CA LEU A 44 9.84 0.27 -15.21
C LEU A 44 10.97 0.83 -14.36
N ILE A 45 11.83 -0.03 -13.79
CA ILE A 45 12.94 0.39 -12.94
C ILE A 45 13.94 1.26 -13.72
N ASP A 46 14.30 0.85 -14.94
CA ASP A 46 15.29 1.54 -15.77
C ASP A 46 14.84 2.97 -16.17
N LYS A 47 13.52 3.20 -16.30
CA LYS A 47 12.95 4.51 -16.64
C LYS A 47 12.82 5.48 -15.46
N LEU A 48 13.00 5.02 -14.21
CA LEU A 48 12.93 5.91 -13.06
C LEU A 48 14.20 6.76 -12.98
N SER A 49 14.06 8.08 -12.81
CA SER A 49 15.22 8.99 -12.74
C SER A 49 15.94 8.96 -11.39
N SER A 50 15.24 8.66 -10.30
CA SER A 50 15.79 8.73 -8.94
C SER A 50 16.19 7.36 -8.40
N ASP A 51 17.40 7.22 -7.89
CA ASP A 51 17.93 5.94 -7.42
C ASP A 51 17.25 5.41 -6.14
N TRP A 52 16.80 6.30 -5.25
CA TRP A 52 15.99 5.91 -4.09
C TRP A 52 14.66 5.28 -4.55
N MET A 53 14.04 5.83 -5.60
CA MET A 53 12.77 5.35 -6.13
C MET A 53 12.95 4.01 -6.85
N LYS A 54 14.06 3.82 -7.59
CA LYS A 54 14.44 2.51 -8.13
C LYS A 54 14.55 1.46 -7.03
N SER A 55 15.20 1.81 -5.92
CA SER A 55 15.39 0.89 -4.78
C SER A 55 14.06 0.49 -4.15
N ILE A 56 13.16 1.44 -3.94
CA ILE A 56 11.80 1.18 -3.42
C ILE A 56 10.99 0.32 -4.39
N CYS A 57 10.97 0.65 -5.68
CA CYS A 57 10.22 -0.12 -6.67
C CYS A 57 10.77 -1.55 -6.80
N LYS A 58 12.10 -1.73 -6.77
CA LYS A 58 12.74 -3.04 -6.76
C LYS A 58 12.33 -3.84 -5.53
N PHE A 59 12.36 -3.23 -4.34
CA PHE A 59 11.92 -3.87 -3.11
C PHE A 59 10.45 -4.28 -3.19
N ALA A 60 9.56 -3.38 -3.64
CA ALA A 60 8.13 -3.67 -3.80
C ALA A 60 7.84 -4.81 -4.77
N LEU A 61 8.58 -4.87 -5.89
CA LEU A 61 8.45 -5.94 -6.89
C LEU A 61 8.92 -7.31 -6.36
N MET A 62 9.91 -7.33 -5.47
CA MET A 62 10.46 -8.56 -4.91
C MET A 62 9.63 -9.09 -3.72
N THR A 63 9.06 -8.22 -2.90
CA THR A 63 8.39 -8.59 -1.64
C THR A 63 6.87 -8.49 -1.69
N GLY A 64 6.32 -7.74 -2.65
CA GLY A 64 4.90 -7.42 -2.69
C GLY A 64 4.44 -6.44 -1.59
N ALA A 65 5.39 -5.81 -0.87
CA ALA A 65 5.07 -4.87 0.21
C ALA A 65 4.34 -3.63 -0.32
N ARG A 66 3.41 -3.10 0.48
CA ARG A 66 2.68 -1.88 0.14
C ARG A 66 3.58 -0.66 0.27
N ARG A 67 3.31 0.35 -0.56
CA ARG A 67 3.99 1.66 -0.49
C ARG A 67 4.13 2.18 0.95
N THR A 68 3.06 2.14 1.74
CA THR A 68 3.07 2.62 3.13
C THR A 68 3.99 1.80 4.01
N GLU A 69 3.96 0.47 3.88
CA GLU A 69 4.83 -0.43 4.64
C GLU A 69 6.31 -0.14 4.34
N ILE A 70 6.64 0.09 3.07
CA ILE A 70 8.02 0.41 2.66
C ILE A 70 8.45 1.78 3.17
N LEU A 71 7.61 2.80 3.00
CA LEU A 71 7.96 4.19 3.34
C LEU A 71 7.94 4.50 4.83
N THR A 72 7.22 3.70 5.63
CA THR A 72 7.15 3.86 7.09
C THR A 72 8.01 2.83 7.84
N MET A 73 8.79 2.04 7.11
CA MET A 73 9.65 1.01 7.69
C MET A 73 10.74 1.63 8.54
N THR A 74 10.86 1.13 9.76
CA THR A 74 11.86 1.51 10.74
C THR A 74 12.83 0.35 10.97
N TRP A 75 14.04 0.64 11.46
CA TRP A 75 15.11 -0.36 11.59
C TRP A 75 14.78 -1.49 12.58
N ASP A 76 13.86 -1.29 13.52
CA ASP A 76 13.36 -2.34 14.42
C ASP A 76 12.56 -3.44 13.68
N LYS A 77 12.16 -3.18 12.42
CA LYS A 77 11.46 -4.15 11.57
C LYS A 77 12.40 -4.93 10.65
N ILE A 78 13.71 -4.70 10.74
CA ILE A 78 14.72 -5.31 9.86
C ILE A 78 15.67 -6.16 10.69
N ASP A 79 15.49 -7.48 10.63
CA ASP A 79 16.46 -8.43 11.20
C ASP A 79 17.70 -8.51 10.31
N SER A 80 18.70 -7.72 10.65
CA SER A 80 20.03 -7.81 10.02
C SER A 80 20.86 -8.93 10.65
N CYS A 81 20.49 -10.19 10.37
CA CYS A 81 21.35 -11.32 10.70
C CYS A 81 22.64 -11.25 9.88
N LYS A 82 23.66 -10.53 10.37
CA LYS A 82 25.03 -10.65 9.89
C LYS A 82 25.57 -12.03 10.25
N LYS A 83 25.44 -12.99 9.33
CA LYS A 83 26.31 -14.17 9.27
C LYS A 83 27.13 -14.11 7.98
N GLY A 84 28.17 -13.29 8.02
CA GLY A 84 29.30 -13.32 7.10
C GLY A 84 30.48 -13.98 7.82
N SER A 85 30.56 -15.30 7.66
CA SER A 85 31.71 -16.17 7.92
C SER A 85 33.06 -15.44 7.87
N ASN A 86 33.71 -15.31 9.03
CA ASN A 86 35.16 -15.23 9.14
C ASN A 86 35.73 -16.50 8.47
N ARG A 87 36.46 -16.35 7.37
CA ARG A 87 37.34 -17.38 6.82
C ARG A 87 38.68 -16.71 6.62
N ASP A 88 39.48 -16.81 7.67
CA ASP A 88 40.95 -16.87 7.59
C ASP A 88 41.35 -18.07 6.72
#